data_AF-A0A7S3KQW8-F1
#
_entry.id   AF-A0A7S3KQW8-F1
#
_cell.length_a   1.000
_cell.length_b   1.000
_cell.length_c   1.000
_cell.angle_alpha   90.00
_cell.angle_beta   90.00
_cell.angle_gamma   90.00
#
_symmetry.space_group_name_H-M   'P 1'
#
loop_
_entity.id
_entity.type
_entity.pdbx_description
1 polymer ?
#
loop_
_entity_poly.entity_id
_entity_poly.type
_entity_poly.pdbx_seq_one_letter_code
_entity_poly.pdbx_strand_id
1 'polypeptide(L)'
;EAKARNDCYQRSQEAFQAGDKALAKQLSEEGKVHEQKMKEAQEKASKAIFAHKNKDQDEFHVDLHGLFAQEAAGFLEERLKTQRERKLDHLIVIYGAGNHSEGGVRKIKPEVERILKSHKLSFEHNNPNHGCCYVTL
;
A
#
# COMPACT_ATOMS: atom_id res chain seq x y z
N GLU A 1 -15.99 6.89 8.96
CA GLU A 1 -15.15 5.76 9.41
C GLU A 1 -13.89 6.13 10.21
N ALA A 2 -12.89 6.88 9.70
CA ALA A 2 -11.64 7.13 10.44
C ALA A 2 -11.85 7.79 11.82
N LYS A 3 -12.68 8.84 11.87
CA LYS A 3 -13.06 9.51 13.12
C LYS A 3 -13.81 8.58 14.08
N ALA A 4 -14.75 7.78 13.55
CA ALA A 4 -15.54 6.83 14.34
C ALA A 4 -14.67 5.73 14.95
N ARG A 5 -13.75 5.14 14.16
CA ARG A 5 -12.76 4.18 14.65
C ARG A 5 -11.92 4.76 15.80
N ASN A 6 -11.39 5.96 15.61
CA ASN A 6 -10.54 6.60 16.61
C ASN A 6 -11.32 6.91 17.90
N ASP A 7 -12.56 7.37 17.78
CA ASP A 7 -13.47 7.59 18.92
C ASP A 7 -13.72 6.28 19.69
N CYS A 8 -14.06 5.19 18.99
CA CYS A 8 -14.27 3.88 19.61
C CYS A 8 -13.02 3.39 20.37
N TYR A 9 -11.83 3.53 19.79
CA TYR A 9 -10.59 3.11 20.44
C TYR A 9 -10.20 4.01 21.62
N GLN A 10 -10.41 5.32 21.51
CA GLN A 10 -10.17 6.24 22.61
C GLN A 10 -11.09 5.90 23.80
N ARG A 11 -12.39 5.77 23.55
CA ARG A 11 -13.38 5.43 24.58
C ARG A 11 -13.18 4.02 25.15
N SER A 12 -12.74 3.07 24.33
CA SER A 12 -12.35 1.72 24.79
C SER A 12 -11.20 1.79 25.78
N GLN A 13 -10.18 2.63 25.49
CA GLN A 13 -9.03 2.82 26.37
C GLN A 13 -9.42 3.50 27.69
N GLU A 14 -10.29 4.52 27.64
CA GLU A 14 -10.84 5.19 28.82
C GLU A 14 -11.63 4.22 29.70
N ALA A 15 -12.52 3.40 29.11
CA ALA A 15 -13.28 2.37 29.84
C ALA A 15 -12.37 1.33 30.50
N PHE A 16 -11.30 0.92 29.82
CA PHE A 16 -10.32 0.00 30.39
C PHE A 16 -9.59 0.60 31.59
N GLN A 17 -9.18 1.86 31.49
CA GLN A 17 -8.55 2.60 32.60
C GLN A 17 -9.49 2.79 33.79
N ALA A 18 -10.79 2.94 33.53
CA ALA A 18 -11.83 3.00 34.56
C ALA A 18 -12.19 1.63 35.17
N GLY A 19 -11.61 0.53 34.66
CA GLY A 19 -11.86 -0.83 35.16
C GLY A 19 -13.08 -1.52 34.55
N ASP A 20 -13.83 -0.85 33.67
CA ASP A 20 -14.97 -1.44 32.95
C ASP A 20 -14.49 -2.22 31.72
N LYS A 21 -14.03 -3.44 31.99
CA LYS A 21 -13.52 -4.35 30.96
C LYS A 21 -14.59 -4.79 29.95
N ALA A 22 -15.86 -4.84 30.35
CA ALA A 22 -16.94 -5.24 29.47
C ALA A 22 -17.22 -4.15 28.42
N LEU A 23 -17.35 -2.90 28.86
CA LEU A 23 -17.52 -1.76 27.98
C LEU A 23 -16.27 -1.55 27.09
N ALA A 24 -15.08 -1.69 27.64
CA ALA A 24 -13.84 -1.58 26.87
C ALA A 24 -13.79 -2.59 25.70
N LYS A 25 -14.20 -3.85 25.97
CA LYS A 25 -14.27 -4.90 24.94
C LYS A 25 -15.30 -4.56 23.86
N GLN A 26 -16.50 -4.16 24.25
CA GLN A 26 -17.57 -3.79 23.31
C GLN A 26 -17.12 -2.65 22.37
N LEU A 27 -16.55 -1.58 22.91
CA LEU A 27 -16.05 -0.44 22.13
C LEU A 27 -14.87 -0.83 21.22
N SER A 28 -14.01 -1.76 21.68
CA SER A 28 -12.93 -2.29 20.84
C SER A 28 -13.48 -3.08 19.65
N GLU A 29 -14.51 -3.90 19.86
CA GLU A 29 -15.18 -4.65 18.79
C GLU A 29 -15.86 -3.72 17.78
N GLU A 30 -16.52 -2.65 18.24
CA GLU A 30 -17.09 -1.61 17.38
C GLU A 30 -16.00 -0.87 16.58
N GLY A 31 -14.87 -0.53 17.22
CA GLY A 31 -13.70 0.05 16.56
C GLY A 31 -13.17 -0.83 15.43
N LYS A 32 -13.12 -2.15 15.62
CA LYS A 32 -12.73 -3.12 14.59
C LYS A 32 -13.69 -3.13 13.41
N VAL A 33 -14.99 -2.98 13.64
CA VAL A 33 -16.00 -2.90 12.55
C VAL A 33 -15.74 -1.67 11.67
N HIS A 34 -15.49 -0.50 12.28
CA HIS A 34 -15.16 0.72 11.54
C HIS A 34 -13.81 0.61 10.80
N GLU A 35 -12.83 -0.06 11.41
CA GLU A 35 -11.56 -0.34 10.76
C GLU A 35 -11.73 -1.24 9.52
N GLN A 36 -12.55 -2.30 9.63
CA GLN A 36 -12.84 -3.19 8.51
C GLN A 36 -13.51 -2.45 7.35
N LYS A 37 -14.52 -1.62 7.64
CA LYS A 37 -15.17 -0.77 6.61
C LYS A 37 -14.18 0.16 5.92
N MET A 38 -13.23 0.74 6.67
CA MET A 38 -12.16 1.55 6.06
C MET A 38 -11.26 0.73 5.16
N LYS A 39 -10.82 -0.45 5.61
CA LYS A 39 -9.96 -1.33 4.81
C LYS A 39 -10.63 -1.72 3.50
N GLU A 40 -11.92 -2.05 3.52
CA GLU A 40 -12.68 -2.39 2.31
C GLU A 40 -12.82 -1.20 1.35
N ALA A 41 -13.12 -0.01 1.87
CA ALA A 41 -13.20 1.20 1.05
C ALA A 41 -11.82 1.54 0.44
N GLN A 42 -10.77 1.40 1.24
CA GLN A 42 -9.39 1.64 0.84
C GLN A 42 -8.95 0.65 -0.24
N GLU A 43 -9.24 -0.63 -0.08
CA GLU A 43 -8.93 -1.66 -1.07
C GLU A 43 -9.63 -1.39 -2.41
N LYS A 44 -10.92 -1.05 -2.38
CA LYS A 44 -11.69 -0.70 -3.58
C LYS A 44 -11.10 0.53 -4.28
N ALA A 45 -10.74 1.56 -3.52
CA ALA A 45 -10.12 2.77 -4.07
C ALA A 45 -8.74 2.46 -4.67
N SER A 46 -7.88 1.72 -3.96
CA SER A 46 -6.54 1.36 -4.42
C SER A 46 -6.59 0.52 -5.70
N LYS A 47 -7.53 -0.45 -5.81
CA LYS A 47 -7.78 -1.20 -7.04
C LYS A 47 -8.21 -0.31 -8.20
N ALA A 48 -9.13 0.62 -7.97
CA ALA A 48 -9.60 1.53 -9.01
C ALA A 48 -8.47 2.47 -9.50
N ILE A 49 -7.67 3.01 -8.58
CA ILE A 49 -6.51 3.85 -8.91
C ILE A 49 -5.48 3.04 -9.72
N PHE A 50 -5.12 1.85 -9.25
CA PHE A 50 -4.15 1.00 -9.93
C PHE A 50 -4.62 0.63 -11.34
N ALA A 51 -5.87 0.18 -11.48
CA ALA A 51 -6.45 -0.18 -12.77
C ALA A 51 -6.47 1.00 -13.75
N HIS A 52 -6.84 2.20 -13.28
CA HIS A 52 -6.87 3.39 -14.12
C HIS A 52 -5.46 3.76 -14.63
N LYS A 53 -4.46 3.74 -13.75
CA LYS A 53 -3.07 4.13 -14.10
C LYS A 53 -2.35 3.13 -14.98
N ASN A 54 -2.66 1.85 -14.80
CA ASN A 54 -2.01 0.76 -15.53
C ASN A 54 -2.79 0.33 -16.78
N LYS A 55 -3.92 0.98 -17.10
CA LYS A 55 -4.76 0.63 -18.24
C LYS A 55 -4.01 0.70 -19.57
N ASP A 56 -3.24 1.78 -19.75
CA ASP A 56 -2.54 2.08 -21.00
C ASP A 56 -1.02 1.84 -20.88
N GLN A 57 -0.57 1.25 -19.77
CA GLN A 57 0.82 0.85 -19.57
C GLN A 57 1.09 -0.46 -20.32
N ASP A 58 2.29 -0.58 -20.89
CA ASP A 58 2.73 -1.84 -21.47
C ASP A 58 3.05 -2.88 -20.38
N GLU A 59 3.46 -4.08 -20.80
CA GLU A 59 3.79 -5.16 -19.86
C GLU A 59 5.10 -4.96 -19.10
N PHE A 60 5.94 -4.02 -19.51
CA PHE A 60 7.20 -3.69 -18.85
C PHE A 60 7.06 -2.55 -17.84
N HIS A 61 5.87 -1.96 -17.70
CA HIS A 61 5.63 -0.88 -16.73
C HIS A 61 4.60 -1.28 -15.67
N VAL A 62 4.86 -0.84 -14.44
CA VAL A 62 3.87 -0.87 -13.38
C VAL A 62 3.85 0.44 -12.62
N ASP A 63 2.68 1.05 -12.58
CA ASP A 63 2.46 2.30 -11.91
C ASP A 63 1.79 2.10 -10.54
N LEU A 64 2.54 2.38 -9.49
CA LEU A 64 2.14 2.27 -8.09
C LEU A 64 1.95 3.64 -7.44
N HIS A 65 2.18 4.74 -8.16
CA HIS A 65 2.16 6.06 -7.54
C HIS A 65 0.77 6.40 -6.99
N GLY A 66 0.74 7.09 -5.84
CA GLY A 66 -0.52 7.50 -5.21
C GLY A 66 -1.26 6.39 -4.45
N LEU A 67 -0.77 5.15 -4.49
CA LEU A 67 -1.23 4.09 -3.60
C LEU A 67 -0.65 4.26 -2.19
N PHE A 68 -1.26 3.60 -1.21
CA PHE A 68 -0.60 3.38 0.07
C PHE A 68 0.44 2.26 -0.06
N ALA A 69 1.47 2.29 0.78
CA ALA A 69 2.61 1.38 0.66
C ALA A 69 2.21 -0.09 0.72
N GLN A 70 1.24 -0.45 1.56
CA GLN A 70 0.77 -1.82 1.71
C GLN A 70 0.07 -2.34 0.44
N GLU A 71 -0.77 -1.53 -0.21
CA GLU A 71 -1.41 -1.92 -1.46
C GLU A 71 -0.42 -1.95 -2.62
N ALA A 72 0.50 -0.98 -2.69
CA ALA A 72 1.57 -0.97 -3.69
C ALA A 72 2.42 -2.24 -3.62
N ALA A 73 2.72 -2.72 -2.40
CA ALA A 73 3.42 -3.98 -2.18
C ALA A 73 2.68 -5.17 -2.82
N GLY A 74 1.37 -5.28 -2.56
CA GLY A 74 0.54 -6.36 -3.12
C GLY A 74 0.54 -6.38 -4.65
N PHE A 75 0.34 -5.21 -5.27
CA PHE A 75 0.34 -5.10 -6.74
C PHE A 75 1.73 -5.36 -7.35
N LEU A 76 2.81 -4.93 -6.68
CA LEU A 76 4.17 -5.22 -7.14
C LEU A 76 4.46 -6.72 -7.12
N GLU A 77 4.12 -7.42 -6.04
CA GLU A 77 4.29 -8.87 -5.92
C GLU A 77 3.55 -9.62 -7.04
N GLU A 78 2.30 -9.24 -7.31
CA GLU A 78 1.51 -9.80 -8.40
C GLU A 78 2.19 -9.55 -9.76
N ARG A 79 2.63 -8.32 -10.01
CA ARG A 79 3.31 -7.98 -11.27
C ARG A 79 4.61 -8.78 -11.43
N LEU A 80 5.46 -8.86 -10.41
CA LEU A 80 6.71 -9.63 -10.45
C LEU A 80 6.46 -11.13 -10.70
N LYS A 81 5.36 -11.67 -10.18
CA LYS A 81 4.93 -13.03 -10.50
C LYS A 81 4.57 -13.17 -11.98
N THR A 82 3.73 -12.28 -12.50
CA THR A 82 3.34 -12.29 -13.93
C THR A 82 4.54 -12.13 -14.87
N GLN A 83 5.49 -11.24 -14.56
CA GLN A 83 6.67 -11.06 -15.41
C GLN A 83 7.50 -12.35 -15.50
N ARG A 84 7.70 -13.05 -14.37
CA ARG A 84 8.42 -14.33 -14.31
C ARG A 84 7.70 -15.42 -15.11
N GLU A 85 6.38 -15.51 -14.98
CA GLU A 85 5.56 -16.46 -15.75
C GLU A 85 5.65 -16.21 -17.26
N ARG A 86 5.74 -14.94 -17.67
CA ARG A 86 5.92 -14.53 -19.08
C ARG A 86 7.36 -14.55 -19.58
N LYS A 87 8.34 -14.85 -18.70
CA LYS A 87 9.78 -14.83 -19.01
C LYS A 87 10.27 -13.49 -19.56
N LEU A 88 9.72 -12.40 -19.04
CA LEU A 88 10.22 -11.06 -19.31
C LEU A 88 11.48 -10.81 -18.48
N ASP A 89 12.42 -10.07 -19.06
CA ASP A 89 13.75 -9.82 -18.52
C ASP A 89 13.84 -8.58 -17.63
N HIS A 90 12.83 -7.70 -17.69
CA HIS A 90 12.79 -6.48 -16.90
C HIS A 90 11.40 -5.97 -16.55
N LEU A 91 11.37 -5.01 -15.62
CA LEU A 91 10.20 -4.26 -15.22
C LEU A 91 10.59 -2.84 -14.76
N ILE A 92 9.85 -1.83 -15.19
CA ILE A 92 9.96 -0.45 -14.73
C ILE A 92 8.86 -0.21 -13.68
N VAL A 93 9.27 0.07 -12.46
CA VAL A 93 8.37 0.29 -11.31
C VAL A 93 8.29 1.79 -11.02
N ILE A 94 7.10 2.38 -11.16
CA ILE A 94 6.86 3.80 -10.91
C ILE A 94 6.27 3.98 -9.51
N TYR A 95 7.06 4.52 -8.58
CA TYR A 95 6.64 4.80 -7.20
C TYR A 95 6.37 6.29 -6.93
N GLY A 96 6.61 7.15 -7.93
CA GLY A 96 6.40 8.60 -7.90
C GLY A 96 7.58 9.40 -7.33
N ALA A 97 7.60 10.70 -7.61
CA ALA A 97 8.71 11.61 -7.25
C ALA A 97 8.82 11.94 -5.74
N GLY A 98 7.90 11.46 -4.90
CA GLY A 98 7.92 11.71 -3.45
C GLY A 98 7.35 13.06 -2.99
N ASN A 99 7.08 14.00 -3.91
CA ASN A 99 6.66 15.38 -3.62
C ASN A 99 5.30 15.52 -2.91
N HIS A 100 4.44 14.49 -2.94
CA HIS A 100 3.07 14.54 -2.38
C HIS A 100 2.86 13.62 -1.16
N SER A 101 3.95 13.25 -0.48
CA SER A 101 3.89 12.48 0.77
C SER A 101 3.52 13.37 1.97
N GLU A 102 2.33 13.98 1.96
CA GLU A 102 1.80 14.69 3.13
C GLU A 102 1.78 13.76 4.36
N GLY A 103 2.45 14.18 5.44
CA GLY A 103 2.44 13.47 6.73
C GLY A 103 3.30 12.20 6.83
N GLY A 104 4.14 11.88 5.83
CA GLY A 104 5.10 10.77 5.93
C GLY A 104 4.50 9.35 5.86
N VAL A 105 3.19 9.21 5.59
CA VAL A 105 2.43 7.95 5.60
C VAL A 105 2.59 7.15 4.30
N ARG A 106 2.93 7.79 3.18
CA ARG A 106 2.97 7.16 1.84
C ARG A 106 4.41 6.88 1.36
N LYS A 107 5.15 6.06 2.10
CA LYS A 107 6.53 5.66 1.75
C LYS A 107 6.55 4.46 0.78
N ILE A 108 6.09 4.66 -0.45
CA ILE A 108 6.07 3.60 -1.48
C ILE A 108 7.48 3.17 -1.87
N LYS A 109 8.39 4.13 -2.13
CA LYS A 109 9.76 3.84 -2.55
C LYS A 109 10.50 2.87 -1.62
N PRO A 110 10.58 3.11 -0.28
CA PRO A 110 11.22 2.15 0.63
C PRO A 110 10.58 0.75 0.62
N GLU A 111 9.26 0.68 0.44
CA GLU A 111 8.55 -0.61 0.41
C GLU A 111 8.82 -1.39 -0.89
N VAL A 112 8.85 -0.70 -2.03
CA VAL A 112 9.29 -1.28 -3.31
C VAL A 112 10.71 -1.82 -3.18
N GLU A 113 11.64 -1.03 -2.66
CA GLU A 113 13.02 -1.48 -2.45
C GLU A 113 13.11 -2.71 -1.55
N ARG A 114 12.30 -2.77 -0.48
CA ARG A 114 12.24 -3.91 0.44
C ARG A 114 11.84 -5.18 -0.30
N ILE A 115 10.81 -5.11 -1.14
CA ILE A 115 10.31 -6.25 -1.92
C ILE A 115 11.36 -6.69 -2.93
N LEU A 116 11.90 -5.78 -3.73
CA LEU A 116 12.92 -6.09 -4.74
C LEU A 116 14.15 -6.75 -4.10
N LYS A 117 14.61 -6.23 -2.95
CA LYS A 117 15.70 -6.85 -2.17
C LYS A 117 15.34 -8.25 -1.66
N SER A 118 14.11 -8.47 -1.19
CA SER A 118 13.68 -9.81 -0.74
C SER A 118 13.61 -10.85 -1.86
N HIS A 119 13.32 -10.41 -3.10
CA HIS A 119 13.40 -11.26 -4.30
C HIS A 119 14.83 -11.35 -4.88
N LYS A 120 15.81 -10.68 -4.27
CA LYS A 120 17.22 -10.60 -4.74
C LYS A 120 17.34 -10.03 -6.16
N LEU A 121 16.45 -9.12 -6.52
CA LEU A 121 16.45 -8.47 -7.83
C LEU A 121 17.36 -7.25 -7.84
N SER A 122 18.10 -7.05 -8.93
CA SER A 122 18.86 -5.84 -9.17
C SER A 122 17.94 -4.74 -9.69
N PHE A 123 18.15 -3.51 -9.24
CA PHE A 123 17.37 -2.37 -9.71
C PHE A 123 18.20 -1.08 -9.75
N GLU A 124 17.86 -0.22 -10.70
CA GLU A 124 18.47 1.09 -10.91
C GLU A 124 17.43 2.19 -10.73
N HIS A 125 17.66 3.10 -9.79
CA HIS A 125 16.76 4.23 -9.56
C HIS A 125 16.85 5.27 -10.66
N ASN A 126 15.74 5.96 -10.86
CA ASN A 126 15.61 7.06 -11.81
C ASN A 126 15.89 6.67 -13.27
N ASN A 127 15.71 5.38 -13.59
CA ASN A 127 15.79 4.83 -14.93
C ASN A 127 14.40 4.30 -15.31
N PRO A 128 13.76 4.82 -16.39
CA PRO A 128 14.27 5.84 -17.31
C PRO A 128 14.17 7.28 -16.78
N ASN A 129 13.34 7.55 -15.76
CA ASN A 129 13.02 8.91 -15.31
C ASN A 129 12.98 9.01 -13.77
N HIS A 130 13.01 10.23 -13.23
CA HIS A 130 12.85 10.42 -11.79
C HIS A 130 11.51 9.88 -11.26
N GLY A 131 11.53 9.17 -10.13
CA GLY A 131 10.33 8.60 -9.53
C GLY A 131 9.96 7.19 -10.01
N CYS A 132 10.83 6.53 -10.75
CA CYS A 132 10.76 5.10 -11.04
C CYS A 132 12.10 4.39 -10.79
N CYS A 133 12.10 3.06 -10.88
CA CYS A 133 13.30 2.26 -11.02
C CYS A 133 13.15 1.19 -12.10
N TYR A 134 14.24 0.90 -12.79
CA TYR A 134 14.37 -0.24 -13.69
C TYR A 134 14.76 -1.47 -12.86
N VAL A 135 14.11 -2.61 -13.08
CA VAL A 135 14.34 -3.86 -12.34
C VAL A 135 14.72 -4.94 -13.34
N THR A 136 15.82 -5.65 -13.08
CA THR A 136 16.22 -6.84 -13.84
C THR A 136 15.66 -8.09 -13.18
N LEU A 137 15.04 -8.98 -13.96
CA LEU A 137 14.28 -10.16 -13.50
C LEU A 137 15.00 -11.50 -13.70
#